data_AF-A0A536TEM1-F1
#
_entry.id   AF-A0A536TEM1-F1
#
_cell.length_a   1.000
_cell.length_b   1.000
_cell.length_c   1.000
_cell.angle_alpha   90.00
_cell.angle_beta   90.00
_cell.angle_gamma   90.00
#
_symmetry.space_group_name_H-M   'P 1'
#
loop_
_entity.id
_entity.type
_entity.pdbx_description
1 polymer ?
#
loop_
_entity_poly.entity_id
_entity_poly.type
_entity_poly.pdbx_seq_one_letter_code
_entity_poly.pdbx_strand_id
1 'polypeptide(L)'
;QHEVPAQANAVLIARAHRAGARIVLNAAPARPLSIELLRQVDVLVVNETEAAALAAQHGWPATAQAFAAAAIAVAAPSFVVVVTLGKEGALAASGTDTIRVRAPSVEVVDTTGAGDAFVGALAAALDARAPLPDALRAAVVAGSLACTAAGAQSALPERDAIAAALRSVTAPMDRRC
;
A
#
# COMPACT_ATOMS: atom_id res chain seq x y z
N GLN A 1 2.16 9.97 5.36
CA GLN A 1 0.71 9.74 5.24
C GLN A 1 0.01 11.09 5.07
N HIS A 2 -1.22 11.17 4.56
CA HIS A 2 -1.95 12.44 4.37
C HIS A 2 -2.61 13.01 5.64
N GLU A 3 -2.19 12.56 6.82
CA GLU A 3 -2.67 13.03 8.13
C GLU A 3 -2.00 14.33 8.60
N VAL A 4 -0.90 14.72 7.95
CA VAL A 4 -0.18 15.97 8.22
C VAL A 4 -0.47 17.02 7.15
N PRO A 5 -0.13 18.31 7.36
CA PRO A 5 -0.30 19.33 6.32
C PRO A 5 0.36 18.95 5.00
N ALA A 6 -0.31 19.21 3.87
CA ALA A 6 0.18 18.81 2.54
C ALA A 6 1.57 19.40 2.23
N GLN A 7 1.83 20.64 2.66
CA GLN A 7 3.13 21.27 2.52
C GLN A 7 4.24 20.53 3.30
N ALA A 8 3.94 20.00 4.49
CA ALA A 8 4.89 19.23 5.27
C ALA A 8 5.27 17.92 4.56
N ASN A 9 4.28 17.22 3.98
CA ASN A 9 4.54 16.06 3.13
C ASN A 9 5.40 16.40 1.91
N ALA A 10 5.07 17.48 1.19
CA ALA A 10 5.84 17.90 0.02
C ALA A 10 7.31 18.22 0.37
N VAL A 11 7.55 18.94 1.47
CA VAL A 11 8.91 19.25 1.94
C VAL A 11 9.67 17.99 2.34
N LEU A 12 9.03 17.06 3.06
CA LEU A 12 9.66 15.80 3.45
C LEU A 12 9.99 14.91 2.25
N ILE A 13 9.06 14.78 1.31
CA ILE A 13 9.24 14.01 0.06
C ILE A 13 10.43 14.58 -0.73
N ALA A 14 10.47 15.89 -0.96
CA ALA A 14 11.58 16.52 -1.68
C ALA A 14 12.93 16.37 -0.97
N ARG A 15 12.94 16.34 0.37
CA ARG A 15 14.16 16.08 1.16
C ARG A 15 14.60 14.62 1.03
N ALA A 16 13.68 13.67 1.19
CA ALA A 16 13.96 12.24 1.10
C ALA A 16 14.43 11.85 -0.32
N HIS A 17 13.80 12.41 -1.34
CA HIS A 17 14.14 12.17 -2.74
C HIS A 17 15.58 12.61 -3.05
N ARG A 18 15.97 13.82 -2.62
CA ARG A 18 17.35 14.32 -2.75
C ARG A 18 18.38 13.49 -1.98
N ALA A 19 17.95 12.83 -0.90
CA ALA A 19 18.81 11.95 -0.11
C ALA A 19 18.91 10.52 -0.69
N GLY A 20 18.17 10.21 -1.76
CA GLY A 20 18.10 8.86 -2.34
C GLY A 20 17.38 7.85 -1.44
N ALA A 21 16.57 8.32 -0.47
CA ALA A 21 15.77 7.45 0.38
C ALA A 21 14.52 6.97 -0.36
N ARG A 22 14.12 5.72 -0.11
CA ARG A 22 12.85 5.19 -0.64
C ARG A 22 11.67 5.87 0.04
N ILE A 23 10.70 6.34 -0.74
CA ILE A 23 9.52 7.06 -0.29
C ILE A 23 8.28 6.19 -0.47
N VAL A 24 7.68 5.79 0.65
CA VAL A 24 6.37 5.12 0.70
C VAL A 24 5.32 6.13 1.16
N LEU A 25 4.40 6.49 0.27
CA LEU A 25 3.30 7.41 0.56
C LEU A 25 1.99 6.64 0.68
N ASN A 26 1.46 6.52 1.90
CA ASN A 26 0.05 6.22 2.11
C ASN A 26 -0.78 7.50 1.89
N ALA A 27 -1.56 7.56 0.81
CA ALA A 27 -2.35 8.73 0.43
C ALA A 27 -3.73 8.78 1.11
N ALA A 28 -3.77 8.32 2.37
CA ALA A 28 -4.92 8.32 3.27
C ALA A 28 -4.80 9.44 4.33
N PRO A 29 -5.88 10.19 4.63
CA PRO A 29 -7.14 10.24 3.87
C PRO A 29 -6.96 10.89 2.49
N ALA A 30 -7.96 10.72 1.62
CA ALA A 30 -7.95 11.28 0.27
C ALA A 30 -7.72 12.80 0.28
N ARG A 31 -6.65 13.24 -0.40
CA ARG A 31 -6.31 14.65 -0.61
C ARG A 31 -5.76 14.83 -2.02
N PRO A 32 -5.83 16.05 -2.58
CA PRO A 32 -5.22 16.34 -3.86
C PRO A 32 -3.74 15.97 -3.88
N LEU A 33 -3.33 15.20 -4.88
CA LEU A 33 -1.94 14.81 -5.11
C LEU A 33 -1.54 15.23 -6.53
N SER A 34 -0.55 16.09 -6.68
CA SER A 34 -0.09 16.52 -8.00
C SER A 34 0.78 15.45 -8.67
N ILE A 35 0.79 15.44 -10.00
CA ILE A 35 1.67 14.53 -10.78
C ILE A 35 3.15 14.81 -10.50
N GLU A 36 3.52 16.07 -10.24
CA GLU A 36 4.88 16.46 -9.86
C GLU A 36 5.32 15.81 -8.53
N LEU A 37 4.43 15.77 -7.54
CA LEU A 37 4.74 15.10 -6.27
C LEU A 37 4.75 13.58 -6.43
N LEU A 38 3.82 13.05 -7.24
CA LEU A 38 3.74 11.62 -7.54
C LEU A 38 5.03 11.09 -8.16
N ARG A 39 5.70 11.87 -9.02
CA ARG A 39 6.99 11.51 -9.64
C ARG A 39 8.17 11.43 -8.66
N GLN A 40 8.01 11.94 -7.44
CA GLN A 40 9.04 11.87 -6.39
C GLN A 40 8.79 10.71 -5.42
N VAL A 41 7.66 10.02 -5.52
CA VAL A 41 7.29 8.88 -4.68
C VAL A 41 7.72 7.58 -5.35
N ASP A 42 8.20 6.61 -4.57
CA ASP A 42 8.55 5.28 -5.09
C ASP A 42 7.39 4.30 -4.97
N VAL A 43 6.65 4.36 -3.86
CA VAL A 43 5.50 3.49 -3.59
C VAL A 43 4.30 4.32 -3.14
N LEU A 44 3.23 4.31 -3.92
CA LEU A 44 1.94 4.88 -3.54
C LEU A 44 1.05 3.78 -2.97
N VAL A 45 0.51 3.98 -1.77
CA VAL A 45 -0.50 3.12 -1.16
C VAL A 45 -1.81 3.89 -1.05
N VAL A 46 -2.89 3.30 -1.54
CA VAL A 46 -4.27 3.82 -1.48
C VAL A 46 -5.23 2.69 -1.16
N ASN A 47 -6.39 2.99 -0.57
CA ASN A 47 -7.56 2.13 -0.64
C ASN A 47 -8.42 2.45 -1.87
N GLU A 48 -9.54 1.74 -2.04
CA GLU A 48 -10.48 1.95 -3.16
C GLU A 48 -11.07 3.37 -3.19
N THR A 49 -11.37 3.96 -2.04
CA THR A 49 -11.93 5.32 -1.94
C THR A 49 -10.92 6.38 -2.34
N GLU A 50 -9.68 6.26 -1.89
CA GLU A 50 -8.57 7.15 -2.24
C GLU A 50 -8.16 7.02 -3.71
N ALA A 51 -8.13 5.78 -4.23
CA ALA A 51 -7.92 5.51 -5.65
C ALA A 51 -8.99 6.19 -6.51
N ALA A 52 -10.27 6.08 -6.14
CA ALA A 52 -11.36 6.73 -6.84
C ALA A 52 -11.26 8.28 -6.78
N ALA A 53 -10.88 8.84 -5.64
CA ALA A 53 -10.71 10.28 -5.49
C ALA A 53 -9.57 10.83 -6.37
N LEU A 54 -8.42 10.14 -6.38
CA LEU A 54 -7.29 10.50 -7.26
C LEU A 54 -7.64 10.28 -8.74
N ALA A 55 -8.38 9.21 -9.05
CA ALA A 55 -8.86 8.96 -10.40
C ALA A 55 -9.76 10.11 -10.90
N ALA A 56 -10.70 10.56 -10.07
CA ALA A 56 -11.57 11.69 -10.39
C ALA A 56 -10.76 12.99 -10.58
N GLN A 57 -9.74 13.23 -9.74
CA GLN A 57 -8.88 14.41 -9.84
C GLN A 57 -8.14 14.48 -11.19
N HIS A 58 -7.62 13.36 -11.68
CA HIS A 58 -6.76 13.30 -12.86
C HIS A 58 -7.44 12.78 -14.14
N GLY A 59 -8.75 12.47 -14.07
CA GLY A 59 -9.50 11.91 -15.18
C GLY A 59 -9.10 10.46 -15.52
N TRP A 60 -8.70 9.67 -14.53
CA TRP A 60 -8.33 8.26 -14.71
C TRP A 60 -9.52 7.31 -14.47
N PRO A 61 -9.42 6.05 -14.93
CA PRO A 61 -10.36 5.01 -14.54
C PRO A 61 -10.26 4.69 -13.04
N ALA A 62 -11.40 4.36 -12.42
CA ALA A 62 -11.48 4.13 -10.97
C ALA A 62 -11.30 2.67 -10.52
N THR A 63 -11.25 1.69 -11.43
CA THR A 63 -10.98 0.30 -11.04
C THR A 63 -9.53 0.16 -10.57
N ALA A 64 -9.27 -0.64 -9.54
CA ALA A 64 -7.94 -0.73 -8.92
C ALA A 64 -6.79 -0.96 -9.94
N GLN A 65 -7.00 -1.88 -10.90
CA GLN A 65 -6.00 -2.20 -11.92
C GLN A 65 -5.81 -1.04 -12.93
N ALA A 66 -6.90 -0.46 -13.42
CA ALA A 66 -6.81 0.60 -14.42
C ALA A 66 -6.32 1.93 -13.81
N PHE A 67 -6.71 2.21 -12.56
CA PHE A 67 -6.14 3.29 -11.76
C PHE A 67 -4.62 3.13 -11.62
N ALA A 68 -4.17 1.94 -11.21
CA ALA A 68 -2.74 1.67 -11.03
C ALA A 68 -1.96 1.85 -12.34
N ALA A 69 -2.48 1.35 -13.46
CA ALA A 69 -1.88 1.55 -14.78
C ALA A 69 -1.79 3.04 -15.17
N ALA A 70 -2.86 3.81 -14.94
CA ALA A 70 -2.88 5.24 -15.25
C ALA A 70 -1.89 6.05 -14.38
N ALA A 71 -1.81 5.74 -13.09
CA ALA A 71 -0.86 6.37 -12.17
C ALA A 71 0.59 6.03 -12.53
N ILE A 72 0.88 4.78 -12.92
CA ILE A 72 2.21 4.36 -13.38
C ILE A 72 2.62 5.10 -14.66
N ALA A 73 1.71 5.30 -15.61
CA ALA A 73 1.99 5.94 -16.89
C ALA A 73 2.52 7.38 -16.77
N VAL A 74 2.27 8.06 -15.65
CA VAL A 74 2.69 9.45 -15.42
C VAL A 74 3.78 9.61 -14.36
N ALA A 75 4.11 8.54 -13.63
CA ALA A 75 5.06 8.51 -12.53
C ALA A 75 6.49 8.14 -12.98
N ALA A 76 7.38 7.90 -12.03
CA ALA A 76 8.76 7.48 -12.31
C ALA A 76 8.82 6.01 -12.79
N PRO A 77 9.85 5.59 -13.56
CA PRO A 77 9.92 4.25 -14.14
C PRO A 77 9.84 3.08 -13.15
N SER A 78 10.34 3.25 -11.92
CA SER A 78 10.34 2.22 -10.87
C SER A 78 9.20 2.37 -9.86
N PHE A 79 8.19 3.19 -10.20
CA PHE A 79 7.05 3.45 -9.35
C PHE A 79 6.20 2.21 -9.13
N VAL A 80 5.72 2.04 -7.89
CA VAL A 80 4.81 0.98 -7.48
C VAL A 80 3.52 1.61 -6.97
N VAL A 81 2.39 1.12 -7.46
CA VAL A 81 1.07 1.44 -6.90
C VAL A 81 0.55 0.22 -6.17
N VAL A 82 0.10 0.42 -4.92
CA VAL A 82 -0.59 -0.59 -4.12
C VAL A 82 -1.99 -0.08 -3.82
N VAL A 83 -3.00 -0.87 -4.21
CA VAL A 83 -4.40 -0.63 -3.89
C VAL A 83 -4.86 -1.70 -2.90
N THR A 84 -5.21 -1.28 -1.68
CA THR A 84 -5.84 -2.16 -0.68
C THR A 84 -7.32 -2.33 -1.00
N LEU A 85 -7.83 -3.56 -0.84
CA LEU A 85 -9.16 -4.01 -1.28
C LEU A 85 -9.94 -4.61 -0.10
N GLY A 86 -9.65 -4.16 1.12
CA GLY A 86 -10.23 -4.68 2.35
C GLY A 86 -10.06 -6.20 2.48
N LYS A 87 -11.17 -6.92 2.67
CA LYS A 87 -11.20 -8.38 2.80
C LYS A 87 -10.74 -9.14 1.55
N GLU A 88 -10.68 -8.48 0.39
CA GLU A 88 -10.18 -9.09 -0.85
C GLU A 88 -8.65 -9.04 -0.95
N GLY A 89 -7.98 -8.40 0.02
CA GLY A 89 -6.53 -8.26 0.11
C GLY A 89 -6.01 -7.01 -0.57
N ALA A 90 -5.06 -7.15 -1.50
CA ALA A 90 -4.44 -6.01 -2.18
C ALA A 90 -3.96 -6.36 -3.59
N LEU A 91 -3.88 -5.32 -4.43
CA LEU A 91 -3.25 -5.35 -5.74
C LEU A 91 -2.02 -4.44 -5.70
N ALA A 92 -0.88 -4.91 -6.21
CA ALA A 92 0.28 -4.07 -6.50
C ALA A 92 0.61 -4.12 -7.99
N ALA A 93 0.99 -2.99 -8.57
CA ALA A 93 1.45 -2.93 -9.96
C ALA A 93 2.72 -2.09 -10.07
N SER A 94 3.59 -2.47 -11.01
CA SER A 94 4.80 -1.74 -11.38
C SER A 94 5.15 -2.04 -12.83
N GLY A 95 5.32 -1.00 -13.66
CA GLY A 95 5.44 -1.17 -15.10
C GLY A 95 4.23 -1.92 -15.67
N THR A 96 4.48 -3.04 -16.33
CA THR A 96 3.43 -3.94 -16.85
C THR A 96 3.05 -5.07 -15.88
N ASP A 97 3.81 -5.26 -14.81
CA ASP A 97 3.59 -6.34 -13.86
C ASP A 97 2.48 -5.98 -12.87
N THR A 98 1.57 -6.94 -12.64
CA THR A 98 0.51 -6.83 -11.63
C THR A 98 0.51 -8.06 -10.74
N ILE A 99 0.42 -7.83 -9.43
CA ILE A 99 0.36 -8.86 -8.39
C ILE A 99 -0.91 -8.66 -7.59
N ARG A 100 -1.66 -9.73 -7.35
CA ARG A 100 -2.81 -9.71 -6.43
C ARG A 100 -2.59 -10.72 -5.31
N VAL A 101 -2.81 -10.29 -4.08
CA VAL A 101 -2.74 -11.12 -2.88
C VAL A 101 -4.09 -11.07 -2.19
N ARG A 102 -4.67 -12.24 -1.91
CA ARG A 102 -5.92 -12.35 -1.13
C ARG A 102 -5.63 -12.19 0.36
N ALA A 103 -6.54 -11.55 1.08
CA ALA A 103 -6.47 -11.53 2.54
C ALA A 103 -6.79 -12.91 3.13
N PRO A 104 -6.10 -13.34 4.20
CA PRO A 104 -6.56 -14.46 5.00
C PRO A 104 -7.94 -14.17 5.60
N SER A 105 -8.76 -15.23 5.71
CA SER A 105 -10.01 -15.15 6.45
C SER A 105 -9.72 -15.07 7.94
N VAL A 106 -10.19 -14.01 8.60
CA VAL A 106 -10.01 -13.78 10.04
C VAL A 106 -11.34 -13.36 10.65
N GLU A 107 -11.51 -13.62 11.94
CA GLU A 107 -12.61 -13.03 12.71
C GLU A 107 -12.29 -11.56 12.99
N VAL A 108 -13.13 -10.66 12.49
CA VAL A 108 -12.91 -9.20 12.58
C VAL A 108 -13.52 -8.66 13.86
N VAL A 109 -12.69 -8.03 14.70
CA VAL A 109 -13.10 -7.35 15.93
C VAL A 109 -13.17 -5.84 15.70
N ASP A 110 -12.13 -5.24 15.12
CA ASP A 110 -12.01 -3.80 14.86
C ASP A 110 -11.06 -3.59 13.68
N THR A 111 -11.43 -2.78 12.69
CA THR A 111 -10.58 -2.54 11.50
C THR A 111 -9.65 -1.34 11.67
N THR A 112 -9.74 -0.64 12.79
CA THR A 112 -8.91 0.53 13.09
C THR A 112 -7.43 0.15 13.09
N GLY A 113 -6.60 0.89 12.36
CA GLY A 113 -5.16 0.63 12.27
C GLY A 113 -4.74 -0.49 11.29
N ALA A 114 -5.68 -1.17 10.63
CA ALA A 114 -5.35 -2.19 9.63
C ALA A 114 -4.52 -1.63 8.46
N GLY A 115 -4.84 -0.42 8.02
CA GLY A 115 -4.06 0.30 7.00
C GLY A 115 -2.64 0.65 7.47
N ASP A 116 -2.48 1.03 8.74
CA ASP A 116 -1.16 1.33 9.31
C ASP A 116 -0.32 0.07 9.48
N ALA A 117 -0.92 -1.03 9.95
CA ALA A 117 -0.27 -2.34 10.02
C ALA A 117 0.19 -2.79 8.62
N PHE A 118 -0.67 -2.64 7.61
CA PHE A 118 -0.35 -2.95 6.22
C PHE A 118 0.84 -2.12 5.72
N VAL A 119 0.77 -0.79 5.85
CA VAL A 119 1.82 0.12 5.34
C VAL A 119 3.14 -0.09 6.09
N GLY A 120 3.08 -0.28 7.41
CA GLY A 120 4.24 -0.55 8.25
C GLY A 120 4.95 -1.85 7.85
N ALA A 121 4.20 -2.94 7.70
CA ALA A 121 4.75 -4.22 7.27
C ALA A 121 5.27 -4.19 5.83
N LEU A 122 4.60 -3.48 4.91
CA LEU A 122 5.07 -3.25 3.55
C LEU A 122 6.43 -2.53 3.57
N ALA A 123 6.50 -1.40 4.28
CA ALA A 123 7.73 -0.60 4.37
C ALA A 123 8.87 -1.39 5.00
N ALA A 124 8.63 -2.13 6.07
CA ALA A 124 9.62 -2.97 6.73
C ALA A 124 10.15 -4.08 5.81
N ALA A 125 9.27 -4.76 5.07
CA ALA A 125 9.70 -5.79 4.13
C ALA A 125 10.49 -5.23 2.94
N LEU A 126 10.10 -4.06 2.42
CA LEU A 126 10.82 -3.38 1.34
C LEU A 126 12.20 -2.87 1.80
N ASP A 127 12.32 -2.39 3.03
CA ASP A 127 13.59 -1.99 3.66
C ASP A 127 14.52 -3.19 3.85
N ALA A 128 13.96 -4.34 4.24
CA ALA A 128 14.66 -5.63 4.26
C ALA A 128 14.99 -6.21 2.87
N ARG A 129 14.72 -5.46 1.79
CA ARG A 129 14.91 -5.85 0.38
C ARG A 129 14.16 -7.10 -0.04
N ALA A 130 13.02 -7.40 0.60
CA ALA A 130 12.15 -8.47 0.14
C ALA A 130 11.59 -8.14 -1.26
N PRO A 131 11.41 -9.15 -2.14
CA PRO A 131 10.70 -8.97 -3.40
C PRO A 131 9.29 -8.41 -3.18
N LEU A 132 8.79 -7.59 -4.11
CA LEU A 132 7.47 -6.96 -4.00
C LEU A 132 6.33 -7.97 -3.72
N PRO A 133 6.26 -9.17 -4.34
CA PRO A 133 5.25 -10.16 -3.99
C PRO A 133 5.28 -10.58 -2.51
N ASP A 134 6.48 -10.73 -1.94
CA ASP A 134 6.65 -11.17 -0.55
C ASP A 134 6.33 -10.04 0.42
N ALA A 135 6.76 -8.81 0.09
CA ALA A 135 6.41 -7.61 0.85
C ALA A 135 4.89 -7.37 0.87
N LEU A 136 4.21 -7.55 -0.27
CA LEU A 136 2.76 -7.42 -0.36
C LEU A 136 2.04 -8.50 0.47
N ARG A 137 2.51 -9.75 0.46
CA ARG A 137 1.94 -10.81 1.32
C ARG A 137 2.09 -10.48 2.80
N ALA A 138 3.26 -10.04 3.23
CA ALA A 138 3.48 -9.64 4.61
C ALA A 138 2.55 -8.48 5.02
N ALA A 139 2.39 -7.48 4.15
CA ALA A 139 1.49 -6.35 4.36
C ALA A 139 0.03 -6.78 4.50
N VAL A 140 -0.47 -7.62 3.60
CA VAL A 140 -1.85 -8.14 3.65
C VAL A 140 -2.08 -8.92 4.95
N VAL A 141 -1.16 -9.81 5.31
CA VAL A 141 -1.26 -10.59 6.55
C VAL A 141 -1.25 -9.68 7.78
N ALA A 142 -0.36 -8.69 7.83
CA ALA A 142 -0.30 -7.75 8.94
C ALA A 142 -1.60 -6.94 9.09
N GLY A 143 -2.14 -6.43 7.98
CA GLY A 143 -3.43 -5.74 7.97
C GLY A 143 -4.58 -6.62 8.47
N SER A 144 -4.62 -7.89 8.05
CA SER A 144 -5.63 -8.85 8.53
C SER A 144 -5.49 -9.19 10.00
N LEU A 145 -4.27 -9.38 10.51
CA LEU A 145 -4.05 -9.67 11.94
C LEU A 145 -4.42 -8.49 12.83
N ALA A 146 -4.13 -7.26 12.39
CA ALA A 146 -4.54 -6.05 13.10
C ALA A 146 -6.07 -5.97 13.29
N CYS A 147 -6.84 -6.56 12.37
CA CYS A 147 -8.30 -6.59 12.48
C CYS A 147 -8.85 -7.50 13.60
N THR A 148 -8.00 -8.35 14.23
CA THR A 148 -8.42 -9.39 15.19
C THR A 148 -8.42 -8.93 16.64
N ALA A 149 -7.98 -7.70 16.91
CA ALA A 149 -7.95 -7.09 18.24
C ALA A 149 -8.45 -5.64 18.17
N ALA A 150 -8.91 -5.11 19.30
CA ALA A 150 -9.41 -3.74 19.37
C ALA A 150 -8.29 -2.69 19.43
N GLY A 151 -8.52 -1.55 18.78
CA GLY A 151 -7.64 -0.38 18.81
C GLY A 151 -6.59 -0.35 17.69
N ALA A 152 -5.98 0.82 17.49
CA ALA A 152 -5.01 1.04 16.41
C ALA A 152 -3.61 0.46 16.75
N GLN A 153 -2.82 1.22 17.49
CA GLN A 153 -1.44 0.85 17.83
C GLN A 153 -1.37 -0.41 18.70
N SER A 154 -2.35 -0.61 19.58
CA SER A 154 -2.44 -1.78 20.46
C SER A 154 -2.70 -3.10 19.73
N ALA A 155 -3.25 -3.05 18.53
CA ALA A 155 -3.55 -4.23 17.72
C ALA A 155 -2.48 -4.54 16.67
N LEU A 156 -1.40 -3.73 16.57
CA LEU A 156 -0.36 -3.95 15.57
C LEU A 156 0.34 -5.30 15.82
N PRO A 157 0.36 -6.20 14.83
CA PRO A 157 0.98 -7.51 15.01
C PRO A 157 2.50 -7.40 15.04
N GLU A 158 3.13 -8.21 15.88
CA GLU A 158 4.58 -8.35 15.88
C GLU A 158 5.08 -9.16 14.69
N ARG A 159 6.37 -8.99 14.37
CA ARG A 159 7.04 -9.67 13.25
C ARG A 159 6.85 -11.19 13.28
N ASP A 160 6.96 -11.80 14.45
CA ASP A 160 6.87 -13.25 14.60
C ASP A 160 5.45 -13.76 14.35
N ALA A 161 4.43 -12.99 14.74
CA ALA A 161 3.03 -13.29 14.46
C ALA A 161 2.75 -13.24 12.94
N ILE A 162 3.25 -12.21 12.25
CA ILE A 162 3.15 -12.10 10.79
C ILE A 162 3.85 -13.29 10.11
N ALA A 163 5.06 -13.62 10.56
CA ALA A 163 5.83 -14.73 10.00
C ALA A 163 5.14 -16.10 10.22
N ALA A 164 4.51 -16.29 11.38
CA ALA A 164 3.71 -17.49 11.67
C ALA A 164 2.49 -17.59 10.75
N ALA A 165 1.73 -16.50 10.62
CA ALA A 165 0.55 -16.46 9.76
C ALA A 165 0.89 -16.67 8.27
N LEU A 166 2.02 -16.14 7.79
CA LEU A 166 2.50 -16.36 6.42
C LEU A 166 2.74 -17.85 6.10
N ARG A 167 3.15 -18.66 7.09
CA ARG A 167 3.35 -20.11 6.89
C ARG A 167 2.02 -20.87 6.80
N SER A 168 0.96 -20.35 7.39
CA SER A 168 -0.37 -20.97 7.38
C SER A 168 -1.24 -20.59 6.18
N VAL A 169 -0.90 -19.52 5.44
CA VAL A 169 -1.65 -19.10 4.25
C VAL A 169 -1.12 -19.84 3.02
N THR A 170 -1.84 -20.86 2.55
CA THR A 170 -1.60 -21.51 1.24
C THR A 170 -1.89 -20.49 0.14
N ALA A 171 -0.88 -20.05 -0.62
CA ALA A 171 -1.06 -18.98 -1.61
C ALA A 171 -1.54 -19.52 -2.98
N PRO A 172 -2.70 -19.09 -3.49
CA PRO A 172 -2.90 -18.99 -4.93
C PRO A 172 -2.39 -17.61 -5.39
N MET A 173 -1.22 -17.57 -6.04
CA MET A 173 -0.79 -16.41 -6.81
C MET A 173 -1.41 -16.49 -8.20
N ASP A 174 -2.26 -15.53 -8.54
CA ASP A 174 -2.68 -15.33 -9.92
C ASP A 174 -1.75 -14.27 -10.53
N ARG A 175 -0.68 -14.73 -11.21
CA ARG A 175 0.12 -13.86 -12.08
C ARG A 175 -0.57 -13.88 -13.45
N ARG A 176 -1.32 -12.83 -13.78
CA ARG A 176 -1.78 -12.65 -15.16
C ARG A 176 -0.78 -11.76 -15.88
N CYS A 177 -0.11 -12.36 -16.88
CA CYS A 177 0.65 -11.68 -17.92
C CYS A 177 -0.26 -10.84 -18.81
#